data_AF-A0A9E2I7R2-F1
#
_entry.id   AF-A0A9E2I7R2-F1
#
_cell.length_a   1.000
_cell.length_b   1.000
_cell.length_c   1.000
_cell.angle_alpha   90.00
_cell.angle_beta   90.00
_cell.angle_gamma   90.00
#
_symmetry.space_group_name_H-M   'P 1'
#
loop_
_entity.id
_entity.type
_entity.pdbx_description
1 polymer ?
#
loop_
_entity_poly.entity_id
_entity_poly.type
_entity_poly.pdbx_seq_one_letter_code
_entity_poly.pdbx_strand_id
1 'polypeptide(L)'
;MRESIKNIFEKWLKKKLHFHTKKEKNPKFFREREVWWASLGKNIGYEMDGKNDLFEIPILILKGYSIRNGFYPSNKYSNKRTKALVS
;
A
#
# COMPACT_ATOMS: atom_id res chain seq x y z
N MET A 1 -22.94 -7.93 -15.09
CA MET A 1 -21.49 -8.20 -15.19
C MET A 1 -20.64 -6.94 -15.41
N ARG A 2 -21.02 -6.00 -16.29
CA ARG A 2 -20.29 -4.71 -16.44
C ARG A 2 -20.48 -3.78 -15.24
N GLU A 3 -21.68 -3.73 -14.68
CA GLU A 3 -22.00 -2.90 -13.50
C GLU A 3 -21.18 -3.28 -12.25
N SER A 4 -20.90 -4.58 -12.07
CA SER A 4 -20.11 -5.07 -10.94
C SER A 4 -18.63 -4.66 -11.03
N ILE A 5 -18.08 -4.57 -12.25
CA ILE A 5 -16.70 -4.11 -12.44
C ILE A 5 -16.59 -2.62 -12.17
N LYS A 6 -17.52 -1.82 -12.70
CA LYS A 6 -17.59 -0.37 -12.46
C LYS A 6 -17.62 -0.06 -10.96
N ASN A 7 -18.48 -0.77 -10.21
CA ASN A 7 -18.58 -0.63 -8.76
C ASN A 7 -17.27 -0.93 -8.01
N ILE A 8 -16.45 -1.88 -8.49
CA ILE A 8 -15.16 -2.20 -7.88
C ILE A 8 -14.17 -1.05 -8.11
N PHE A 9 -14.10 -0.50 -9.32
CA PHE A 9 -13.22 0.63 -9.62
C PHE A 9 -13.65 1.90 -8.88
N GLU A 10 -14.95 2.16 -8.73
CA GLU A 10 -15.45 3.27 -7.93
C GLU A 10 -15.09 3.13 -6.44
N LYS A 11 -15.20 1.92 -5.89
CA LYS A 11 -14.76 1.62 -4.53
C LYS A 11 -13.26 1.86 -4.36
N TRP A 12 -12.46 1.40 -5.32
CA TRP A 12 -11.02 1.64 -5.30
C TRP A 12 -10.68 3.12 -5.37
N LEU A 13 -11.29 3.88 -6.28
CA LEU A 13 -11.06 5.31 -6.44
C LEU A 13 -11.33 6.08 -5.14
N LYS A 14 -12.45 5.78 -4.45
CA LYS A 14 -12.77 6.37 -3.14
C LYS A 14 -11.69 6.09 -2.10
N LYS A 15 -11.16 4.85 -2.05
CA LYS A 15 -10.06 4.49 -1.14
C LYS A 15 -8.75 5.17 -1.52
N LYS A 16 -8.39 5.20 -2.80
CA LYS A 16 -7.20 5.87 -3.33
C LYS A 16 -7.18 7.35 -2.94
N LEU A 17 -8.30 8.05 -3.14
CA LEU A 17 -8.47 9.45 -2.73
C LEU A 17 -8.32 9.63 -1.21
N HIS A 18 -8.96 8.77 -0.41
CA HIS A 18 -8.84 8.80 1.04
C HIS A 18 -7.38 8.64 1.49
N PHE A 19 -6.67 7.67 0.93
CA PHE A 19 -5.28 7.44 1.30
C PHE A 19 -4.35 8.57 0.84
N HIS A 20 -4.60 9.16 -0.33
CA HIS A 20 -3.81 10.26 -0.85
C HIS A 20 -3.96 11.55 -0.04
N THR A 21 -5.18 11.84 0.42
CA THR A 21 -5.48 13.06 1.20
C THR A 21 -5.16 12.91 2.69
N LYS A 22 -5.06 11.67 3.19
CA LYS A 22 -4.72 11.40 4.58
C LYS A 22 -3.26 11.77 4.84
N LYS A 23 -3.05 12.83 5.61
CA LYS A 23 -1.73 13.15 6.18
C LYS A 23 -1.26 11.99 7.05
N GLU A 24 -0.12 11.40 6.70
CA GLU A 24 0.50 10.41 7.56
C GLU A 24 1.01 11.09 8.83
N LYS A 25 0.49 10.65 9.98
CA LYS A 25 0.89 11.21 11.27
C LYS A 25 2.31 10.77 11.67
N ASN A 26 2.78 9.64 11.14
CA ASN A 26 4.07 9.05 11.49
C ASN A 26 4.83 8.67 10.21
N PRO A 27 6.15 8.91 10.16
CA PRO A 27 6.99 8.40 9.08
C PRO A 27 6.97 6.87 9.06
N LYS A 28 6.88 6.29 7.86
CA LYS A 28 7.01 4.86 7.66
C LYS A 28 8.49 4.51 7.59
N PHE A 29 8.90 3.66 8.51
CA PHE A 29 10.21 3.06 8.48
C PHE A 29 10.08 1.59 8.10
N PHE A 30 10.86 1.16 7.13
CA PHE A 30 10.89 -0.22 6.63
C PHE A 30 12.34 -0.71 6.53
N ARG A 31 12.50 -2.02 6.43
CA ARG A 31 13.78 -2.67 6.09
C ARG A 31 13.63 -3.50 4.83
N GLU A 32 14.75 -3.66 4.13
CA GLU A 32 14.83 -4.64 3.05
C GLU A 32 14.51 -6.04 3.59
N ARG A 33 13.87 -6.86 2.75
CA ARG A 33 13.37 -8.21 3.05
C ARG A 33 12.21 -8.27 4.05
N GLU A 34 11.61 -7.13 4.43
CA GLU A 34 10.35 -7.13 5.18
C GLU A 34 9.15 -7.31 4.25
N VAL A 35 8.13 -8.02 4.75
CA VAL A 35 6.82 -8.12 4.09
C VAL A 35 5.89 -7.05 4.64
N TRP A 36 5.29 -6.27 3.75
CA TRP A 36 4.39 -5.17 4.05
C TRP A 36 3.04 -5.39 3.37
N TRP A 37 1.96 -4.93 3.99
CA TRP A 37 0.66 -4.85 3.34
C TRP A 37 0.51 -3.51 2.63
N ALA A 38 0.32 -3.56 1.31
CA ALA A 38 0.19 -2.37 0.47
C ALA A 38 -1.13 -2.39 -0.29
N SER A 39 -1.80 -1.25 -0.33
CA SER A 39 -3.00 -1.05 -1.13
C SER A 39 -2.59 -0.75 -2.58
N LEU A 40 -2.67 -1.74 -3.47
CA LEU A 40 -2.30 -1.63 -4.89
C LEU A 40 -3.50 -1.44 -5.82
N GLY A 41 -4.72 -1.68 -5.33
CA GLY A 41 -5.94 -1.36 -6.08
C GLY A 41 -6.45 -2.45 -7.00
N LYS A 42 -7.29 -2.05 -7.97
CA LYS A 42 -7.76 -2.89 -9.07
C LYS A 42 -7.02 -2.44 -10.33
N ASN A 43 -6.31 -3.36 -10.97
CA ASN A 43 -5.36 -3.09 -12.05
C ASN A 43 -5.86 -3.64 -13.39
N ILE A 44 -5.11 -3.34 -14.45
CA ILE A 44 -5.45 -3.70 -15.83
C ILE A 44 -4.55 -4.86 -16.32
N GLY A 45 -5.05 -5.62 -17.29
CA GLY A 45 -4.30 -6.71 -17.90
C GLY A 45 -3.99 -7.86 -16.93
N TYR A 46 -2.71 -8.23 -16.84
CA TYR A 46 -2.20 -9.35 -16.04
C TYR A 46 -1.55 -8.91 -14.72
N GLU A 47 -1.67 -7.63 -14.38
CA GLU A 47 -1.16 -7.11 -13.12
C GLU A 47 -1.94 -7.69 -11.92
N MET A 48 -1.24 -7.83 -10.79
CA MET A 48 -1.86 -8.40 -9.60
C MET A 48 -2.82 -7.41 -8.96
N ASP A 49 -4.04 -7.86 -8.71
CA ASP A 49 -5.06 -7.08 -8.00
C ASP A 49 -4.93 -7.17 -6.49
N GLY A 50 -5.23 -6.04 -5.86
CA GLY A 50 -5.56 -5.92 -4.45
C GLY A 50 -6.78 -6.75 -4.06
N LYS A 51 -6.76 -7.32 -2.85
CA LYS A 51 -7.88 -8.07 -2.28
C LYS A 51 -8.48 -7.35 -1.08
N ASN A 52 -9.65 -7.80 -0.63
CA ASN A 52 -10.39 -7.26 0.52
C ASN A 52 -10.81 -5.80 0.35
N ASP A 53 -11.37 -5.20 1.40
CA ASP A 53 -11.93 -3.83 1.39
C ASP A 53 -10.90 -2.72 1.18
N LEU A 54 -9.62 -3.05 1.37
CA LEU A 54 -8.50 -2.11 1.25
C LEU A 54 -7.71 -2.30 -0.04
N PHE A 55 -8.10 -3.26 -0.90
CA PHE A 55 -7.37 -3.59 -2.12
C PHE A 55 -5.89 -3.86 -1.85
N GLU A 56 -5.63 -4.66 -0.81
CA GLU A 56 -4.29 -4.88 -0.27
C GLU A 56 -3.73 -6.25 -0.64
N ILE A 57 -2.42 -6.31 -0.81
CA ILE A 57 -1.66 -7.55 -0.93
C ILE A 57 -0.37 -7.47 -0.09
N PRO A 58 0.18 -8.63 0.32
CA PRO A 58 1.55 -8.68 0.82
C PRO A 58 2.53 -8.34 -0.29
N ILE A 59 3.44 -7.40 -0.03
CA ILE A 59 4.57 -7.04 -0.89
C ILE A 59 5.88 -7.25 -0.14
N LEU A 60 6.93 -7.62 -0.87
CA LEU A 60 8.28 -7.73 -0.32
C LEU A 60 9.05 -6.42 -0.60
N ILE A 61 9.58 -5.80 0.45
CA ILE A 61 10.42 -4.62 0.30
C ILE A 61 11.82 -5.07 -0.15
N LEU A 62 12.17 -4.80 -1.40
CA LEU A 62 13.48 -5.16 -1.95
C LEU A 62 14.54 -4.10 -1.68
N LYS A 63 14.20 -2.81 -1.81
CA LYS A 63 15.15 -1.70 -1.68
C LYS A 63 14.44 -0.39 -1.30
N GLY A 64 15.08 0.40 -0.43
CA GLY A 64 14.63 1.75 -0.08
C GLY A 64 15.39 2.84 -0.83
N TYR A 65 14.69 3.83 -1.36
CA TYR A 65 15.29 4.92 -2.15
C TYR A 65 15.20 6.31 -1.47
N SER A 66 14.68 6.41 -0.24
CA SER A 66 14.52 7.69 0.47
C SER A 66 15.12 7.65 1.86
N ILE A 67 15.93 8.66 2.19
CA ILE A 67 16.59 8.83 3.50
C ILE A 67 15.56 9.22 4.60
N ARG A 68 14.49 9.95 4.25
CA ARG A 68 13.44 10.35 5.21
C ARG A 68 12.54 9.19 5.67
N ASN A 69 12.44 8.15 4.84
CA ASN A 69 11.73 6.90 5.14
C ASN A 69 12.71 5.71 5.26
N GLY A 70 14.00 6.00 5.41
CA GLY A 70 15.09 5.06 5.14
C GLY A 70 15.75 4.54 6.40
N PHE A 71 15.68 3.22 6.55
CA PHE A 71 16.43 2.39 7.49
C PHE A 71 16.23 2.67 8.99
N TYR A 72 15.59 1.70 9.65
CA TYR A 72 15.47 1.65 11.11
C TYR A 72 16.79 1.14 11.73
N PRO A 73 17.54 1.91 12.53
CA PRO A 73 18.59 1.34 13.38
C PRO A 73 17.95 0.37 14.35
N SER A 74 18.41 -0.89 14.34
CA SER A 74 18.05 -2.11 15.10
C SER A 74 16.81 -2.17 16.03
N ASN A 75 16.40 -1.13 16.75
CA ASN A 75 15.66 -1.23 18.01
C ASN A 75 14.25 -0.61 18.14
N LYS A 76 13.52 -0.25 17.06
CA LYS A 76 12.05 -0.09 17.22
C LYS A 76 11.26 -0.63 16.03
N TYR A 77 10.11 -1.21 16.33
CA TYR A 77 9.21 -1.85 15.38
C TYR A 77 8.30 -0.80 14.74
N SER A 78 8.25 -0.71 13.42
CA SER A 78 7.14 -0.03 12.74
C SER A 78 5.93 -0.99 12.70
N ASN A 79 4.73 -0.43 12.77
CA ASN A 79 3.53 -1.24 12.65
C ASN A 79 3.48 -1.83 11.23
N LYS A 80 3.58 -3.16 11.10
CA LYS A 80 3.68 -3.86 9.80
C LYS A 80 2.38 -3.83 8.97
N ARG A 81 1.31 -3.25 9.51
CA ARG A 81 0.09 -2.88 8.78
C ARG A 81 0.07 -1.43 8.31
N THR A 82 1.19 -0.70 8.42
CA THR A 82 1.25 0.68 7.94
C THR A 82 1.30 0.68 6.43
N LYS A 83 0.19 1.10 5.83
CA LYS A 83 -0.18 0.93 4.42
C LYS A 83 0.76 1.67 3.50
N ALA A 84 1.68 1.00 2.81
CA ALA A 84 2.36 1.63 1.69
C ALA A 84 1.34 1.87 0.57
N LEU A 85 1.15 3.13 0.18
CA LEU A 85 0.58 3.44 -1.12
C LEU A 85 1.73 3.36 -2.11
N VAL A 86 1.64 2.44 -3.04
CA VAL A 86 2.46 2.51 -4.24
C VAL A 86 1.69 3.40 -5.19
N SER A 87 2.22 4.59 -5.46
CA SER A 87 1.68 5.57 -6.41
C SER A 87 1.93 5.11 -7.84
#